data_AF-A0A0Q1CBH4-F1
#
_entry.id   AF-A0A0Q1CBH4-F1
#
_cell.length_a   1.000
_cell.length_b   1.000
_cell.length_c   1.000
_cell.angle_alpha   90.00
_cell.angle_beta   90.00
_cell.angle_gamma   90.00
#
_symmetry.space_group_name_H-M   'P 1'
#
loop_
_entity.id
_entity.type
_entity.pdbx_description
1 polymer ?
#
loop_
_entity_poly.entity_id
_entity_poly.type
_entity_poly.pdbx_seq_one_letter_code
_entity_poly.pdbx_strand_id
1 'polypeptide(L)'
;MNNKYKLTEEEKIIEEELDNYKAVTGKKREKIEKIIENAKKNKAISLRMTNFDLKKIKEKAKDEGIPYQTLITNILHKYITNQLFDKEEMLKTIRLLKEEKAI
;
A
#
# COMPACT_ATOMS: atom_id res chain seq x y z
N MET A 1 30.45 -26.21 21.22
CA MET A 1 29.04 -25.85 20.95
C MET A 1 28.90 -25.66 19.44
N ASN A 2 28.46 -26.69 18.72
CA ASN A 2 28.22 -26.61 17.26
C ASN A 2 26.74 -26.88 17.02
N ASN A 3 25.90 -25.86 17.20
CA ASN A 3 24.55 -25.91 16.65
C ASN A 3 24.66 -25.51 15.18
N LYS A 4 24.67 -26.51 14.29
CA LYS A 4 24.42 -26.30 12.86
C LYS A 4 22.96 -25.88 12.73
N TYR A 5 22.72 -24.57 12.67
CA TYR A 5 21.41 -24.04 12.29
C TYR A 5 21.14 -24.48 10.84
N LYS A 6 20.02 -25.17 10.63
CA LYS A 6 19.57 -25.56 9.29
C LYS A 6 18.84 -24.38 8.70
N LEU A 7 19.48 -23.70 7.75
CA LEU A 7 18.87 -22.60 7.02
C LEU A 7 17.60 -23.07 6.31
N THR A 8 16.56 -22.27 6.42
CA THR A 8 15.33 -22.39 5.63
C THR A 8 15.64 -22.08 4.16
N GLU A 9 14.74 -22.47 3.25
CA GLU A 9 14.94 -22.21 1.82
C GLU A 9 15.01 -20.71 1.52
N GLU A 10 14.28 -19.87 2.25
CA GLU A 10 14.37 -18.41 2.15
C GLU A 10 15.75 -17.89 2.57
N GLU A 11 16.30 -18.38 3.69
CA GLU A 11 17.61 -17.95 4.18
C GLU A 11 18.75 -18.40 3.26
N LYS A 12 18.63 -19.56 2.61
CA LYS A 12 19.60 -20.01 1.60
C LYS A 12 19.61 -19.13 0.36
N ILE A 13 18.43 -18.75 -0.13
CA ILE A 13 18.30 -17.84 -1.29
C ILE A 13 18.95 -16.49 -0.95
N ILE A 14 18.73 -15.97 0.27
CA ILE A 14 19.36 -14.74 0.73
C ILE A 14 20.88 -14.88 0.83
N GLU A 15 21.41 -16.00 1.32
CA GLU A 15 22.86 -16.26 1.35
C GLU A 15 23.46 -16.34 -0.06
N GLU A 16 22.81 -17.03 -0.99
CA GLU A 16 23.26 -17.15 -2.39
C GLU A 16 23.24 -15.80 -3.12
N GLU A 17 22.25 -14.96 -2.84
CA GLU A 17 22.16 -13.61 -3.41
C GLU A 17 23.08 -12.61 -2.69
N LEU A 18 23.57 -12.93 -1.48
CA LEU A 18 24.38 -12.03 -0.66
C LEU A 18 25.62 -11.51 -1.41
N ASP A 19 26.30 -12.42 -2.12
CA ASP A 19 27.51 -12.14 -2.90
C ASP A 19 27.25 -11.27 -4.14
N ASN A 20 26.00 -11.17 -4.58
CA ASN A 20 25.59 -10.33 -5.72
C ASN A 20 25.23 -8.89 -5.31
N TYR A 21 25.05 -8.60 -4.02
CA TYR A 21 24.79 -7.23 -3.57
C TYR A 21 26.05 -6.39 -3.64
N LYS A 22 26.10 -5.51 -4.65
CA LYS A 22 27.13 -4.47 -4.72
C LYS A 22 26.68 -3.24 -3.93
N ALA A 23 27.50 -2.82 -2.97
CA ALA A 23 27.30 -1.56 -2.28
C ALA A 23 27.22 -0.42 -3.32
N VAL A 24 26.09 0.26 -3.38
CA VAL A 24 25.94 1.42 -4.26
C VAL A 24 26.85 2.52 -3.70
N THR A 25 27.81 3.00 -4.50
CA THR A 25 28.75 4.06 -4.10
C THR A 25 28.49 5.37 -4.86
N GLY A 26 28.92 6.48 -4.26
CA GLY A 26 28.88 7.82 -4.88
C GLY A 26 27.48 8.39 -5.10
N LYS A 27 27.30 9.13 -6.21
CA LYS A 27 26.07 9.90 -6.54
C LYS A 27 24.79 9.06 -6.55
N LYS A 28 24.88 7.77 -6.87
CA LYS A 28 23.71 6.87 -6.92
C LYS A 28 23.21 6.54 -5.51
N ARG A 29 24.12 6.38 -4.54
CA ARG A 29 23.79 6.20 -3.13
C ARG A 29 23.10 7.43 -2.56
N GLU A 30 23.68 8.61 -2.80
CA GLU A 30 23.12 9.88 -2.33
C GLU A 30 21.69 10.12 -2.89
N LYS A 31 21.44 9.76 -4.17
CA LYS A 31 20.09 9.82 -4.74
C LYS A 31 19.12 8.88 -4.04
N ILE A 32 19.51 7.63 -3.80
CA ILE A 32 18.67 6.64 -3.12
C ILE A 32 18.39 7.10 -1.69
N GLU A 33 19.40 7.57 -0.96
CA GLU A 33 19.26 8.11 0.40
C GLU A 33 18.30 9.30 0.42
N LYS A 34 18.41 10.26 -0.52
CA LYS A 34 17.47 11.39 -0.64
C LYS A 34 16.04 10.94 -0.95
N ILE A 35 15.84 9.95 -1.81
CA ILE A 35 14.50 9.41 -2.12
C ILE A 35 13.90 8.79 -0.86
N ILE A 36 14.66 7.97 -0.13
CA ILE A 36 14.23 7.35 1.12
C ILE A 36 13.91 8.41 2.17
N GLU A 37 14.77 9.42 2.31
CA GLU A 37 14.57 10.51 3.26
C GLU A 37 13.31 11.32 2.95
N ASN A 38 13.06 11.62 1.68
CA ASN A 38 11.85 12.31 1.26
C ASN A 38 10.59 11.47 1.44
N ALA A 39 10.67 10.16 1.19
CA ALA A 39 9.56 9.23 1.43
C ALA A 39 9.21 9.10 2.92
N LYS A 40 10.19 9.27 3.82
CA LYS A 40 9.99 9.20 5.28
C LYS A 40 9.36 10.46 5.88
N LYS A 41 9.23 11.56 5.13
CA LYS A 41 8.65 12.82 5.63
C LYS A 41 7.13 12.73 5.72
N ASN A 42 6.65 11.95 6.69
CA ASN A 42 5.25 11.92 7.06
C ASN A 42 4.91 13.18 7.87
N LYS A 43 3.87 13.90 7.47
CA LYS A 43 3.29 14.98 8.27
C LYS A 43 2.05 14.48 8.98
N ALA A 44 1.98 14.67 10.29
CA ALA A 44 0.77 14.41 11.05
C ALA A 44 -0.30 15.46 10.71
N ILE A 45 -1.53 15.00 10.47
CA ILE A 45 -2.68 15.87 10.25
C ILE A 45 -3.76 15.56 11.30
N SER A 46 -4.41 16.59 11.82
CA SER A 46 -5.58 16.44 12.68
C SER A 46 -6.84 16.63 11.84
N LEU A 47 -7.71 15.62 11.82
CA LEU A 47 -8.98 15.65 11.08
C LEU A 47 -10.15 15.63 12.07
N ARG A 48 -11.07 16.59 11.94
CA ARG A 48 -12.34 16.60 12.68
C ARG A 48 -13.42 15.95 11.81
N MET A 49 -14.17 15.02 12.38
CA MET A 49 -15.28 14.33 11.71
C MET A 49 -16.39 14.08 12.72
N THR A 50 -17.61 13.80 12.24
CA THR A 50 -18.72 13.47 13.12
C THR A 50 -18.51 12.11 13.79
N ASN A 51 -19.13 11.90 14.96
CA ASN A 51 -19.08 10.60 15.63
C ASN A 51 -19.72 9.49 14.78
N PHE A 52 -20.75 9.84 14.00
CA PHE A 52 -21.43 8.92 13.09
C PHE A 52 -20.49 8.43 11.99
N ASP A 53 -19.79 9.35 11.32
CA ASP A 53 -18.85 9.00 10.25
C ASP A 53 -17.67 8.19 10.78
N LEU A 54 -17.10 8.59 11.92
CA LEU A 54 -16.00 7.84 12.54
C LEU A 54 -16.42 6.41 12.88
N LYS A 55 -17.64 6.21 13.37
CA LYS A 55 -18.18 4.87 13.65
C LYS A 55 -18.30 4.06 12.37
N LYS A 56 -18.84 4.63 11.29
CA LYS A 56 -18.98 3.97 9.99
C LYS A 56 -17.64 3.59 9.37
N ILE A 57 -16.64 4.46 9.46
CA ILE A 57 -15.28 4.15 9.00
C ILE A 57 -14.69 2.98 9.80
N LYS A 58 -14.87 2.96 11.12
CA LYS A 58 -14.41 1.86 11.98
C LYS A 58 -15.10 0.53 11.66
N GLU A 59 -16.41 0.55 11.42
CA GLU A 59 -17.17 -0.63 10.97
C GLU A 59 -16.57 -1.17 9.67
N LYS A 60 -16.42 -0.31 8.65
CA LYS A 60 -15.89 -0.72 7.35
C LYS A 60 -14.44 -1.22 7.41
N ALA A 61 -13.60 -0.57 8.21
CA ALA A 61 -12.22 -1.00 8.41
C ALA A 61 -12.14 -2.38 9.09
N LYS A 62 -13.04 -2.65 10.04
CA LYS A 62 -13.16 -3.96 10.68
C LYS A 62 -13.59 -5.03 9.68
N ASP A 63 -14.55 -4.73 8.81
CA ASP A 63 -14.99 -5.66 7.76
C ASP A 63 -13.86 -5.99 6.76
N GLU A 64 -13.00 -5.02 6.46
CA GLU A 64 -11.79 -5.19 5.62
C GLU A 64 -10.60 -5.80 6.39
N GLY A 65 -10.70 -5.98 7.71
CA GLY A 65 -9.63 -6.54 8.55
C GLY A 65 -8.43 -5.60 8.74
N ILE A 66 -8.60 -4.29 8.55
CA ILE A 66 -7.54 -3.28 8.61
C ILE A 66 -7.81 -2.21 9.68
N PRO A 67 -6.77 -1.51 10.20
CA PRO A 67 -6.98 -0.36 11.06
C PRO A 67 -7.75 0.76 10.35
N TYR A 68 -8.63 1.48 11.07
CA TYR A 68 -9.43 2.55 10.48
C TYR A 68 -8.57 3.71 9.97
N GLN A 69 -7.42 3.96 10.58
CA GLN A 69 -6.45 4.94 10.10
C GLN A 69 -5.90 4.52 8.73
N THR A 70 -5.56 3.24 8.55
CA THR A 70 -5.10 2.68 7.28
C THR A 70 -6.17 2.81 6.20
N LEU A 71 -7.44 2.55 6.54
CA LEU A 71 -8.55 2.76 5.60
C LEU A 71 -8.64 4.23 5.15
N ILE A 72 -8.56 5.18 6.09
CA ILE A 72 -8.59 6.62 5.78
C ILE A 72 -7.43 6.98 4.84
N THR A 73 -6.21 6.56 5.16
CA THR A 73 -5.02 6.83 4.32
C THR A 73 -5.17 6.22 2.93
N ASN A 74 -5.67 4.98 2.83
CA ASN A 74 -5.89 4.30 1.56
C ASN A 74 -6.93 5.02 0.69
N ILE A 75 -8.03 5.49 1.28
CA ILE A 75 -9.05 6.26 0.56
C ILE A 75 -8.47 7.57 0.03
N LEU A 76 -7.72 8.31 0.86
CA LEU A 76 -7.06 9.54 0.43
C LEU A 76 -6.07 9.29 -0.72
N HIS A 77 -5.28 8.22 -0.62
CA HIS A 77 -4.35 7.84 -1.69
C HIS A 77 -5.08 7.50 -2.99
N LYS A 78 -6.14 6.67 -2.93
CA LYS A 78 -6.98 6.33 -4.08
C LYS A 78 -7.65 7.56 -4.69
N TYR A 79 -8.09 8.51 -3.87
CA TYR A 79 -8.69 9.75 -4.33
C TYR A 79 -7.68 10.59 -5.12
N ILE A 80 -6.47 10.80 -4.57
CA ILE A 80 -5.42 11.62 -5.22
C ILE A 80 -4.88 10.96 -6.50
N THR A 81 -4.86 9.62 -6.54
CA THR A 81 -4.38 8.85 -7.71
C THR A 81 -5.47 8.59 -8.76
N ASN A 82 -6.68 9.13 -8.57
CA ASN A 82 -7.85 8.87 -9.43
C ASN A 82 -8.21 7.37 -9.55
N GLN A 83 -7.93 6.59 -8.51
CA GLN A 83 -8.25 5.15 -8.40
C GLN A 83 -9.45 4.89 -7.49
N LEU A 84 -10.06 5.94 -6.95
CA LEU A 84 -11.29 5.82 -6.16
C LEU A 84 -12.49 5.78 -7.10
N PHE A 85 -12.95 4.57 -7.41
CA PHE A 85 -14.12 4.35 -8.25
C PHE A 85 -15.39 4.27 -7.42
N ASP A 86 -16.44 4.97 -7.87
CA ASP A 86 -17.77 4.76 -7.34
C ASP A 86 -18.33 3.42 -7.86
N LYS A 87 -18.80 2.59 -6.93
CA LYS A 87 -19.36 1.28 -7.26
C LYS A 87 -20.61 1.42 -8.15
N GLU A 88 -21.40 2.46 -7.98
CA GLU A 88 -22.59 2.73 -8.79
C GLU A 88 -22.22 3.16 -10.21
N GLU A 89 -21.19 3.99 -10.38
CA GLU A 89 -20.69 4.34 -11.72
C GLU A 89 -20.18 3.09 -12.45
N MET A 90 -19.37 2.26 -11.79
CA MET A 90 -18.90 1.00 -12.36
C MET A 90 -20.05 0.08 -12.78
N LEU A 91 -21.11 -0.01 -11.98
CA LEU A 91 -22.29 -0.81 -12.33
C LEU A 91 -23.05 -0.24 -13.52
N LYS A 92 -23.18 1.09 -13.64
CA LYS A 92 -23.78 1.74 -14.82
C LYS A 92 -22.96 1.47 -16.07
N THR A 93 -21.65 1.63 -16.01
CA THR A 93 -20.75 1.33 -17.13
C THR A 93 -20.84 -0.13 -17.55
N ILE A 94 -20.85 -1.07 -16.61
CA ILE A 94 -21.01 -2.51 -16.91
C ILE A 94 -22.36 -2.81 -17.57
N ARG A 95 -23.44 -2.14 -17.16
CA ARG A 95 -24.77 -2.29 -17.79
C ARG A 95 -24.76 -1.77 -19.22
N LEU A 96 -24.25 -0.57 -19.45
CA LEU A 96 -24.13 0.01 -20.80
C LEU A 96 -23.30 -0.88 -21.73
N LEU A 97 -22.16 -1.39 -21.26
CA LEU A 97 -21.31 -2.30 -22.03
C LEU A 97 -21.99 -3.66 -22.36
N LYS A 98 -22.93 -4.11 -21.52
CA LYS A 98 -23.73 -5.31 -21.81
C LYS A 98 -24.80 -5.02 -22.86
N GLU A 99 -25.40 -3.84 -22.81
CA GLU A 99 -26.42 -3.40 -23.77
C GLU A 99 -25.82 -3.18 -25.17
N GLU A 100 -24.62 -2.59 -25.26
CA GLU A 100 -23.90 -2.41 -26.53
C GLU A 100 -23.48 -3.72 -27.20
N LYS A 101 -23.18 -4.77 -26.41
CA LYS A 101 -22.82 -6.11 -26.93
C LYS A 101 -24.01 -6.96 -27.35
N ALA A 102 -25.23 -6.53 -27.01
CA ALA A 102 -26.46 -7.22 -27.37
C ALA A 102 -27.05 -6.73 -28.70
N ILE A 103 -26.43 -5.72 -29.32
CA ILE A 103 -26.71 -5.17 -30.65
C ILE A 103 -25.65 -5.70 -31.62
#